data_AF-A0A915U3L2-F1
#
_entry.id   AF-A0A915U3L2-F1
#
_cell.length_a   1.000
_cell.length_b   1.000
_cell.length_c   1.000
_cell.angle_alpha   90.00
_cell.angle_beta   90.00
_cell.angle_gamma   90.00
#
_symmetry.space_group_name_H-M   'P 1'
#
loop_
_entity.id
_entity.type
_entity.pdbx_description
1 polymer ?
#
loop_
_entity_poly.entity_id
_entity_poly.type
_entity_poly.pdbx_seq_one_letter_code
_entity_poly.pdbx_strand_id
1 'polypeptide(L)'
;MSLADDLAMVLKVDRVRIVGSIPGKAAIGIEIPNPKRKTVFLCDILLSETYRQSASKLSLALGVDVIGRPVVADLARMPHLLIAGATGAGKSVAINAFIASILFKSTPEEVRLLMVDPKRIELSVYEGIPHLLHPVVVEPKMASRALIWAVREMERRYKLLEEKRVKSFLTYNEVAEEKLPYIIIIVDELADLMMVASKDVESSIARLAQMARAAGMHIILATQRPSVDVLTGLIKANFPTRISFKVSSKVDSRTILDGSGAEHLLGNGDMLFLPPGAAKLQRIHGAFISEEETERIIEYLKGQGSAEYDESVLKVVEEEEPGQDGSPEEYDEKYDEAVAVVTETGQASISMVQRRLRVGYNRAARMIEMMEREGIVGPADGSRPREVLVRNSYSE
;
A
#
# COMPACT_ATOMS: atom_id res chain seq x y z
N MET A 1 -17.05 -6.97 -32.42
CA MET A 1 -18.18 -7.25 -31.52
C MET A 1 -18.16 -8.73 -31.18
N SER A 2 -18.42 -9.07 -29.93
CA SER A 2 -18.46 -10.45 -29.43
C SER A 2 -19.89 -10.91 -29.18
N LEU A 3 -20.14 -12.22 -29.09
CA LEU A 3 -21.47 -12.79 -28.80
C LEU A 3 -22.12 -12.17 -27.55
N ALA A 4 -21.32 -11.84 -26.54
CA ALA A 4 -21.79 -11.18 -25.32
C ALA A 4 -22.34 -9.76 -25.59
N ASP A 5 -21.72 -9.03 -26.51
CA ASP A 5 -22.15 -7.68 -26.91
C ASP A 5 -23.45 -7.75 -27.72
N ASP A 6 -23.55 -8.72 -28.64
CA ASP A 6 -24.75 -8.95 -29.44
C ASP A 6 -25.94 -9.36 -28.56
N LEU A 7 -25.71 -10.27 -27.59
CA LEU A 7 -26.75 -10.69 -26.65
C LEU A 7 -27.21 -9.53 -25.77
N ALA A 8 -26.29 -8.68 -25.31
CA ALA A 8 -26.63 -7.50 -24.51
C ALA A 8 -27.52 -6.52 -25.30
N MET A 9 -27.21 -6.31 -26.58
CA MET A 9 -28.01 -5.48 -27.48
C MET A 9 -29.42 -6.04 -27.69
N VAL A 10 -29.55 -7.35 -27.95
CA VAL A 10 -30.84 -8.01 -28.17
C VAL A 10 -31.70 -7.98 -26.90
N LEU A 11 -31.09 -8.19 -25.74
CA LEU A 11 -31.77 -8.20 -24.45
C LEU A 11 -32.01 -6.78 -23.88
N LYS A 12 -31.48 -5.74 -24.53
CA LYS A 12 -31.56 -4.33 -24.09
C LYS A 12 -31.01 -4.13 -22.67
N VAL A 13 -29.87 -4.75 -22.38
CA VAL A 13 -29.16 -4.61 -21.10
C VAL A 13 -27.77 -4.03 -21.32
N ASP A 14 -27.21 -3.39 -20.29
CA ASP A 14 -25.90 -2.72 -20.40
C ASP A 14 -24.78 -3.68 -20.81
N ARG A 15 -24.69 -4.84 -20.13
CA ARG A 15 -23.69 -5.88 -20.39
C ARG A 15 -24.22 -7.26 -20.02
N VAL A 16 -23.75 -8.27 -20.73
CA VAL A 16 -23.96 -9.69 -20.41
C VAL A 16 -22.61 -10.33 -20.15
N ARG A 17 -22.54 -11.23 -19.16
CA ARG A 17 -21.37 -12.07 -18.93
C ARG A 17 -21.70 -13.52 -19.27
N ILE A 18 -20.96 -14.08 -20.22
CA ILE A 18 -21.03 -15.50 -20.55
C ILE A 18 -19.99 -16.22 -19.69
N VAL A 19 -20.48 -17.09 -18.82
CA VAL A 19 -19.66 -17.98 -18.00
C VAL A 19 -19.48 -19.27 -18.76
N GLY A 20 -18.27 -19.86 -18.72
CA GLY A 20 -18.03 -21.20 -19.25
C GLY A 20 -18.92 -22.27 -18.59
N SER A 21 -18.56 -23.54 -18.77
CA SER A 21 -19.37 -24.65 -18.23
C SER A 21 -19.64 -24.50 -16.73
N ILE A 22 -20.91 -24.64 -16.35
CA ILE A 22 -21.32 -24.64 -14.96
C ILE A 22 -20.88 -25.98 -14.34
N PRO A 23 -20.11 -25.99 -13.25
CA PRO A 23 -19.66 -27.22 -12.62
C PRO A 23 -20.84 -28.15 -12.31
N GLY A 24 -20.71 -29.42 -12.72
CA GLY A 24 -21.75 -30.43 -12.54
C GLY A 24 -22.97 -30.29 -13.45
N LYS A 25 -22.96 -29.40 -14.45
CA LYS A 25 -24.06 -29.23 -15.42
C LYS A 25 -23.53 -29.15 -16.85
N ALA A 26 -24.21 -29.80 -17.80
CA ALA A 26 -23.96 -29.65 -19.23
C ALA A 26 -24.62 -28.34 -19.75
N ALA A 27 -24.26 -27.20 -19.15
CA ALA A 27 -24.86 -25.90 -19.44
C ALA A 27 -23.83 -24.78 -19.41
N ILE A 28 -24.08 -23.75 -20.22
CA ILE A 28 -23.35 -22.47 -20.22
C ILE A 28 -24.11 -21.49 -19.32
N GLY A 29 -23.38 -20.72 -18.51
CA GLY A 29 -23.99 -19.68 -17.68
C GLY A 29 -24.10 -18.37 -18.46
N ILE A 30 -25.27 -17.73 -18.42
CA ILE A 30 -25.46 -16.37 -18.94
C ILE A 30 -25.94 -15.52 -17.79
N GLU A 31 -25.10 -14.59 -17.35
CA GLU A 31 -25.42 -13.66 -16.26
C GLU A 31 -25.95 -12.37 -16.87
N ILE A 32 -27.21 -12.06 -16.57
CA ILE A 32 -27.94 -10.90 -17.06
C ILE A 32 -28.21 -9.96 -15.87
N PRO A 33 -27.97 -8.64 -16.01
CA PRO A 33 -28.29 -7.68 -14.96
C PRO A 33 -29.78 -7.65 -14.65
N ASN A 34 -30.13 -7.62 -13.36
CA ASN A 34 -31.51 -7.36 -12.96
C ASN A 34 -31.92 -5.92 -13.30
N PRO A 35 -33.16 -5.67 -13.77
CA PRO A 35 -33.64 -4.31 -14.08
C PRO A 35 -33.56 -3.35 -12.88
N LYS A 36 -33.79 -3.86 -11.67
CA LYS A 36 -33.62 -3.13 -10.41
C LYS A 36 -32.55 -3.82 -9.57
N ARG A 37 -31.37 -3.23 -9.52
CA ARG A 37 -30.25 -3.70 -8.69
C ARG A 37 -30.50 -3.34 -7.23
N LYS A 38 -30.11 -4.23 -6.32
CA LYS A 38 -30.13 -3.99 -4.87
C LYS A 38 -28.71 -3.66 -4.40
N THR A 39 -28.59 -2.70 -3.50
CA THR A 39 -27.33 -2.44 -2.79
C THR A 39 -27.07 -3.56 -1.80
N VAL A 40 -25.81 -3.96 -1.69
CA VAL A 40 -25.34 -4.93 -0.70
C VAL A 40 -24.65 -4.13 0.39
N PHE A 41 -25.27 -3.96 1.56
CA PHE A 41 -24.66 -3.14 2.61
C PHE A 41 -23.62 -3.93 3.38
N LEU A 42 -22.55 -3.27 3.83
CA LEU A 42 -21.52 -3.90 4.65
C LEU A 42 -22.10 -4.51 5.93
N CYS A 43 -23.04 -3.80 6.57
CA CYS A 43 -23.69 -4.27 7.80
C CYS A 43 -24.37 -5.65 7.62
N ASP A 44 -24.98 -5.92 6.46
CA ASP A 44 -25.60 -7.21 6.16
C ASP A 44 -24.57 -8.35 6.19
N ILE A 45 -23.36 -8.09 5.68
CA ILE A 45 -22.28 -9.08 5.67
C ILE A 45 -21.67 -9.24 7.05
N LEU A 46 -21.46 -8.14 7.79
CA LEU A 46 -20.93 -8.18 9.15
C LEU A 46 -21.87 -8.91 10.13
N LEU A 47 -23.20 -8.80 9.93
CA LEU A 47 -24.21 -9.52 10.72
C LEU A 47 -24.39 -10.98 10.30
N SER A 48 -23.86 -11.39 9.14
CA SER A 48 -23.94 -12.77 8.69
C SER A 48 -23.22 -13.74 9.66
N GLU A 49 -23.72 -14.97 9.74
CA GLU A 49 -23.05 -16.02 10.53
C GLU A 49 -21.64 -16.29 9.98
N THR A 50 -21.47 -16.25 8.65
CA THR A 50 -20.18 -16.46 7.98
C THR A 50 -19.10 -15.51 8.47
N TYR A 51 -19.41 -14.24 8.67
CA TYR A 51 -18.45 -13.26 9.20
C TYR A 51 -18.28 -13.39 10.72
N ARG A 52 -19.38 -13.51 11.47
CA ARG A 52 -19.34 -13.57 12.94
C ARG A 52 -18.60 -14.79 13.46
N GLN A 53 -18.76 -15.94 12.83
CA GLN A 53 -18.10 -17.20 13.19
C GLN A 53 -16.65 -17.29 12.67
N SER A 54 -16.22 -16.38 11.80
CA SER A 54 -14.83 -16.38 11.33
C SER A 54 -13.88 -16.06 12.48
N ALA A 55 -12.97 -16.98 12.79
CA ALA A 55 -11.98 -16.82 13.85
C ALA A 55 -10.84 -15.85 13.48
N SER A 56 -10.62 -15.60 12.18
CA SER A 56 -9.51 -14.75 11.74
C SER A 56 -9.74 -13.28 12.06
N LYS A 57 -8.74 -12.65 12.66
CA LYS A 57 -8.66 -11.21 12.89
C LYS A 57 -8.58 -10.40 11.60
N LEU A 58 -8.21 -11.03 10.49
CA LEU A 58 -8.08 -10.40 9.17
C LEU A 58 -9.21 -10.82 8.22
N SER A 59 -10.41 -11.01 8.77
CA SER A 59 -11.61 -11.34 7.99
C SER A 59 -12.08 -10.15 7.15
N LEU A 60 -12.26 -10.35 5.85
CA LEU A 60 -12.71 -9.35 4.89
C LEU A 60 -14.13 -9.68 4.42
N ALA A 61 -15.08 -8.79 4.69
CA ALA A 61 -16.43 -8.89 4.15
C ALA A 61 -16.42 -8.47 2.67
N LEU A 62 -16.38 -9.45 1.76
CA LEU A 62 -16.30 -9.15 0.33
C LEU A 62 -17.63 -8.64 -0.24
N GLY A 63 -18.75 -9.21 0.19
CA GLY A 63 -20.07 -8.90 -0.35
C GLY A 63 -20.93 -10.16 -0.46
N VAL A 64 -21.72 -10.28 -1.54
CA VAL A 64 -22.49 -11.49 -1.83
C VAL A 64 -22.13 -12.10 -3.18
N ASP A 65 -22.27 -13.42 -3.30
CA ASP A 65 -22.14 -14.10 -4.59
C ASP A 65 -23.35 -13.83 -5.51
N VAL A 66 -23.31 -14.37 -6.73
CA VAL A 66 -24.37 -14.20 -7.75
C VAL A 66 -25.73 -14.79 -7.35
N ILE A 67 -25.81 -15.59 -6.27
CA ILE A 67 -27.09 -16.09 -5.73
C ILE A 67 -27.45 -15.44 -4.38
N GLY A 68 -26.70 -14.43 -3.94
CA GLY A 68 -26.99 -13.64 -2.74
C GLY A 68 -26.43 -14.21 -1.43
N ARG A 69 -25.51 -15.19 -1.48
CA ARG A 69 -24.87 -15.72 -0.26
C ARG A 69 -23.74 -14.79 0.19
N PRO A 70 -23.62 -14.46 1.49
CA PRO A 70 -22.49 -13.71 2.02
C PRO A 70 -21.16 -14.38 1.69
N VAL A 71 -20.19 -13.59 1.23
CA VAL A 71 -18.84 -14.02 0.94
C VAL A 71 -17.88 -13.27 1.84
N VAL A 72 -17.18 -14.03 2.68
CA VAL A 72 -16.13 -13.54 3.57
C VAL A 72 -14.84 -14.25 3.20
N ALA A 73 -13.75 -13.51 3.17
CA ALA A 73 -12.44 -14.06 2.90
C ALA A 73 -11.48 -13.73 4.04
N ASP A 74 -10.37 -14.47 4.12
CA ASP A 74 -9.40 -14.33 5.21
C ASP A 74 -8.05 -13.90 4.66
N LEU A 75 -7.65 -12.65 4.93
CA LEU A 75 -6.39 -12.11 4.46
C LEU A 75 -5.18 -12.87 5.03
N ALA A 76 -5.29 -13.51 6.21
CA ALA A 76 -4.21 -14.32 6.78
C ALA A 76 -3.96 -15.62 5.98
N ARG A 77 -5.00 -16.13 5.31
CA ARG A 77 -4.93 -17.31 4.44
C ARG A 77 -4.57 -16.94 3.01
N MET A 78 -4.78 -15.69 2.63
CA MET A 78 -4.15 -15.09 1.45
C MET A 78 -2.67 -14.83 1.77
N PRO A 79 -1.74 -15.00 0.82
CA PRO A 79 -0.41 -14.45 1.01
C PRO A 79 -0.50 -12.91 1.06
N HIS A 80 -0.93 -12.30 -0.04
CA HIS A 80 -1.16 -10.87 -0.21
C HIS A 80 -2.32 -10.65 -1.22
N LEU A 81 -2.90 -9.46 -1.24
CA LEU A 81 -4.06 -9.13 -2.07
C LEU A 81 -3.73 -8.01 -3.06
N LEU A 82 -3.98 -8.26 -4.35
CA LEU A 82 -3.93 -7.23 -5.39
C LEU A 82 -5.36 -6.85 -5.82
N ILE A 83 -5.66 -5.56 -5.81
CA ILE A 83 -6.96 -4.99 -6.18
C ILE A 83 -6.75 -4.04 -7.36
N ALA A 84 -7.53 -4.20 -8.43
CA ALA A 84 -7.46 -3.28 -9.56
C ALA A 84 -8.83 -3.04 -10.19
N GLY A 85 -8.97 -1.90 -10.86
CA GLY A 85 -10.20 -1.53 -11.55
C GLY A 85 -10.18 -0.09 -12.02
N ALA A 86 -11.06 0.26 -12.96
CA ALA A 86 -11.18 1.65 -13.42
C ALA A 86 -11.72 2.57 -12.30
N THR A 87 -11.45 3.87 -12.42
CA THR A 87 -12.02 4.90 -11.55
C THR A 87 -13.55 4.78 -11.50
N GLY A 88 -14.15 4.89 -10.31
CA GLY A 88 -15.59 4.75 -10.11
C GLY A 88 -16.14 3.32 -10.20
N ALA A 89 -15.29 2.29 -10.38
CA ALA A 89 -15.75 0.90 -10.45
C ALA A 89 -16.14 0.30 -9.08
N GLY A 90 -15.78 0.96 -7.98
CA GLY A 90 -16.02 0.50 -6.60
C GLY A 90 -14.78 0.06 -5.81
N LYS A 91 -13.57 0.29 -6.36
CA LYS A 91 -12.29 -0.05 -5.72
C LYS A 91 -12.15 0.53 -4.31
N SER A 92 -12.31 1.84 -4.17
CA SER A 92 -12.09 2.55 -2.91
C SER A 92 -13.14 2.19 -1.86
N VAL A 93 -14.41 2.08 -2.26
CA VAL A 93 -15.51 1.59 -1.40
C VAL A 93 -15.19 0.19 -0.86
N ALA A 94 -14.64 -0.70 -1.69
CA ALA A 94 -14.26 -2.04 -1.23
C ALA A 94 -13.06 -2.02 -0.28
N ILE A 95 -12.05 -1.18 -0.51
CA ILE A 95 -10.94 -1.00 0.43
C ILE A 95 -11.46 -0.51 1.79
N ASN A 96 -12.37 0.47 1.80
CA ASN A 96 -13.02 0.93 3.03
C ASN A 96 -13.83 -0.19 3.71
N ALA A 97 -14.57 -0.97 2.94
CA ALA A 97 -15.29 -2.13 3.47
C ALA A 97 -14.34 -3.17 4.09
N PHE A 98 -13.16 -3.39 3.49
CA PHE A 98 -12.15 -4.33 4.00
C PHE A 98 -11.49 -3.82 5.27
N ILE A 99 -11.12 -2.53 5.32
CA ILE A 99 -10.57 -1.89 6.52
C ILE A 99 -11.60 -1.96 7.65
N ALA A 100 -12.84 -1.53 7.40
CA ALA A 100 -13.93 -1.62 8.38
C ALA A 100 -14.13 -3.06 8.86
N SER A 101 -14.11 -4.05 7.96
CA SER A 101 -14.21 -5.47 8.32
C SER A 101 -13.14 -5.93 9.32
N ILE A 102 -11.93 -5.36 9.26
CA ILE A 102 -10.87 -5.67 10.22
C ILE A 102 -11.09 -4.93 11.53
N LEU A 103 -11.41 -3.62 11.45
CA LEU A 103 -11.62 -2.76 12.62
C LEU A 103 -12.80 -3.21 13.49
N PHE A 104 -13.83 -3.83 12.91
CA PHE A 104 -14.94 -4.42 13.66
C PHE A 104 -14.57 -5.68 14.47
N LYS A 105 -13.42 -6.30 14.22
CA LYS A 105 -13.03 -7.59 14.82
C LYS A 105 -11.73 -7.54 15.63
N SER A 106 -10.92 -6.50 15.43
CA SER A 106 -9.53 -6.48 15.89
C SER A 106 -9.20 -5.20 16.63
N THR A 107 -8.53 -5.35 17.78
CA THR A 107 -7.99 -4.22 18.55
C THR A 107 -6.63 -3.77 17.98
N PRO A 108 -6.12 -2.58 18.37
CA PRO A 108 -4.79 -2.12 17.97
C PRO A 108 -3.62 -3.03 18.39
N GLU A 109 -3.79 -3.78 19.48
CA GLU A 109 -2.81 -4.78 19.95
C GLU A 109 -2.80 -6.06 19.08
N GLU A 110 -3.91 -6.33 18.38
CA GLU A 110 -4.05 -7.49 17.51
C GLU A 110 -3.68 -7.16 16.06
N VAL A 111 -4.00 -5.95 15.61
CA VAL A 111 -3.78 -5.51 14.23
C VAL A 111 -3.34 -4.05 14.20
N ARG A 112 -2.24 -3.80 13.49
CA ARG A 112 -1.67 -2.50 13.19
C ARG A 112 -1.69 -2.23 11.68
N LEU A 113 -1.87 -0.98 11.29
CA LEU A 113 -2.06 -0.55 9.90
C LEU A 113 -0.96 0.43 9.48
N LEU A 114 -0.40 0.22 8.29
CA LEU A 114 0.45 1.17 7.59
C LEU A 114 -0.25 1.55 6.28
N MET A 115 -0.67 2.80 6.15
CA MET A 115 -1.46 3.27 5.02
C MET A 115 -0.66 4.22 4.14
N VAL A 116 -0.75 4.00 2.83
CA VAL A 116 -0.12 4.81 1.79
C VAL A 116 -1.21 5.31 0.83
N ASP A 117 -1.39 6.63 0.79
CA ASP A 117 -2.37 7.32 -0.05
C ASP A 117 -1.73 8.54 -0.72
N PRO A 118 -1.11 8.35 -1.90
CA PRO A 118 -0.42 9.42 -2.61
C PRO A 118 -1.35 10.52 -3.13
N LYS A 119 -2.68 10.27 -3.15
CA LYS A 119 -3.66 11.22 -3.67
C LYS A 119 -4.34 12.04 -2.58
N ARG A 120 -4.23 11.65 -1.30
CA ARG A 120 -4.93 12.26 -0.14
C ARG A 120 -6.45 12.26 -0.28
N ILE A 121 -7.01 11.19 -0.83
CA ILE A 121 -8.45 11.12 -1.11
C ILE A 121 -9.09 9.97 -0.34
N GLU A 122 -8.46 8.79 -0.37
CA GLU A 122 -9.15 7.55 -0.02
C GLU A 122 -8.86 7.10 1.41
N LEU A 123 -7.60 7.21 1.87
CA LEU A 123 -7.19 6.70 3.18
C LEU A 123 -6.91 7.80 4.21
N SER A 124 -6.78 9.06 3.80
CA SER A 124 -6.54 10.17 4.74
C SER A 124 -7.64 10.32 5.80
N VAL A 125 -8.86 9.83 5.54
CA VAL A 125 -9.95 9.82 6.54
C VAL A 125 -9.58 9.03 7.81
N TYR A 126 -8.73 7.99 7.69
CA TYR A 126 -8.31 7.15 8.82
C TYR A 126 -7.23 7.77 9.70
N GLU A 127 -6.73 8.97 9.37
CA GLU A 127 -5.67 9.63 10.15
C GLU A 127 -6.01 9.67 11.65
N GLY A 128 -5.09 9.25 12.51
CA GLY A 128 -5.24 9.29 13.96
C GLY A 128 -6.07 8.16 14.61
N ILE A 129 -6.50 7.13 13.88
CA ILE A 129 -7.04 5.92 14.54
C ILE A 129 -5.95 5.19 15.33
N PRO A 130 -6.28 4.51 16.45
CA PRO A 130 -5.29 3.86 17.30
C PRO A 130 -4.55 2.70 16.61
N HIS A 131 -5.10 2.14 15.53
CA HIS A 131 -4.47 1.07 14.76
C HIS A 131 -3.30 1.55 13.87
N LEU A 132 -3.17 2.84 13.59
CA LEU A 132 -2.11 3.33 12.68
C LEU A 132 -0.72 3.28 13.31
N LEU A 133 0.25 2.75 12.56
CA LEU A 133 1.67 2.74 12.94
C LEU A 133 2.38 4.07 12.67
N HIS A 134 1.87 4.82 11.71
CA HIS A 134 2.43 6.08 11.23
C HIS A 134 1.28 6.90 10.63
N PRO A 135 1.37 8.24 10.61
CA PRO A 135 0.46 9.07 9.82
C PRO A 135 0.29 8.54 8.39
N VAL A 136 -0.85 8.78 7.76
CA VAL A 136 -1.09 8.28 6.40
C VAL A 136 -0.01 8.84 5.46
N VAL A 137 0.76 7.94 4.85
CA VAL A 137 1.91 8.32 4.04
C VAL A 137 1.42 8.80 2.69
N VAL A 138 1.69 10.07 2.38
CA VAL A 138 1.27 10.68 1.11
C VAL A 138 2.42 10.74 0.11
N GLU A 139 3.62 11.13 0.54
CA GLU A 139 4.67 11.37 -0.43
C GLU A 139 5.21 10.04 -1.00
N PRO A 140 5.32 9.88 -2.33
CA PRO A 140 5.78 8.61 -2.91
C PRO A 140 7.18 8.17 -2.43
N LYS A 141 8.07 9.12 -2.13
CA LYS A 141 9.40 8.83 -1.57
C LYS A 141 9.29 8.29 -0.13
N MET A 142 8.48 8.92 0.71
CA MET A 142 8.19 8.42 2.06
C MET A 142 7.53 7.04 2.01
N ALA A 143 6.65 6.80 1.03
CA ALA A 143 6.03 5.49 0.84
C ALA A 143 7.06 4.40 0.49
N SER A 144 8.05 4.71 -0.36
CA SER A 144 9.18 3.80 -0.62
C SER A 144 9.91 3.45 0.68
N ARG A 145 10.23 4.46 1.50
CA ARG A 145 10.86 4.26 2.82
C ARG A 145 10.00 3.45 3.78
N ALA A 146 8.68 3.66 3.77
CA ALA A 146 7.73 2.90 4.58
C ALA A 146 7.71 1.41 4.19
N LEU A 147 7.83 1.09 2.90
CA LEU A 147 7.99 -0.28 2.42
C LEU A 147 9.35 -0.88 2.82
N ILE A 148 10.43 -0.10 2.78
CA ILE A 148 11.75 -0.52 3.26
C ILE A 148 11.71 -0.81 4.77
N TRP A 149 11.07 0.06 5.56
CA TRP A 149 10.84 -0.20 6.98
C TRP A 149 10.06 -1.50 7.20
N ALA A 150 9.00 -1.73 6.42
CA ALA A 150 8.23 -2.96 6.53
C ALA A 150 9.08 -4.21 6.24
N VAL A 151 10.02 -4.14 5.29
CA VAL A 151 11.00 -5.21 5.05
C VAL A 151 11.89 -5.43 6.28
N ARG A 152 12.37 -4.36 6.91
CA ARG A 152 13.21 -4.44 8.13
C ARG A 152 12.43 -5.02 9.31
N GLU A 153 11.17 -4.63 9.50
CA GLU A 153 10.32 -5.18 10.56
C GLU A 153 10.03 -6.66 10.31
N MET A 154 9.79 -7.06 9.06
CA MET A 154 9.66 -8.47 8.69
C MET A 154 10.92 -9.27 9.09
N GLU A 155 12.12 -8.77 8.76
CA GLU A 155 13.38 -9.41 9.15
C GLU A 155 13.57 -9.47 10.67
N ARG A 156 13.24 -8.39 11.39
CA ARG A 156 13.27 -8.37 12.86
C ARG A 156 12.37 -9.46 13.43
N ARG A 157 11.14 -9.58 12.93
CA ARG A 157 10.21 -10.63 13.35
C ARG A 157 10.78 -12.03 13.09
N TYR A 158 11.41 -12.26 11.95
CA TYR A 158 12.06 -13.55 11.68
C TYR A 158 13.16 -13.89 12.70
N LYS A 159 13.97 -12.90 13.13
CA LYS A 159 14.95 -13.11 14.21
C LYS A 159 14.27 -13.51 15.52
N LEU A 160 13.17 -12.84 15.89
CA LEU A 160 12.38 -13.19 17.08
C LEU A 160 11.79 -14.61 16.98
N LEU A 161 11.32 -15.02 15.79
CA LEU A 161 10.83 -16.38 15.56
C LEU A 161 11.96 -17.42 15.75
N GLU A 162 13.16 -17.13 15.24
CA GLU A 162 14.33 -18.00 15.36
C GLU A 162 14.81 -18.13 16.81
N GLU A 163 14.89 -17.02 17.54
CA GLU A 163 15.26 -16.99 18.97
C GLU A 163 14.31 -17.85 19.82
N LYS A 164 13.01 -17.80 19.53
CA LYS A 164 11.99 -18.64 20.18
C LYS A 164 11.85 -20.03 19.55
N ARG A 165 12.61 -20.34 18.49
CA ARG A 165 12.59 -21.61 17.74
C ARG A 165 11.21 -22.00 17.22
N VAL A 166 10.42 -21.01 16.82
CA VAL A 166 9.08 -21.19 16.26
C VAL A 166 9.09 -20.90 14.76
N LYS A 167 8.14 -21.48 14.03
CA LYS A 167 8.09 -21.37 12.56
C LYS A 167 7.16 -20.28 12.04
N SER A 168 6.34 -19.69 12.91
CA SER A 168 5.32 -18.73 12.51
C SER A 168 5.00 -17.71 13.61
N PHE A 169 4.50 -16.57 13.18
CA PHE A 169 3.92 -15.53 14.03
C PHE A 169 2.86 -16.05 15.00
N LEU A 170 1.97 -16.95 14.56
CA LEU A 170 0.93 -17.51 15.42
C LEU A 170 1.54 -18.28 16.59
N THR A 171 2.45 -19.21 16.28
CA THR A 171 3.17 -19.99 17.29
C THR A 171 4.08 -19.14 18.18
N TYR A 172 4.56 -17.99 17.68
CA TYR A 172 5.29 -17.03 18.50
C TYR A 172 4.37 -16.40 19.55
N ASN A 173 3.20 -15.91 19.15
CA ASN A 173 2.24 -15.28 20.06
C ASN A 173 1.61 -16.25 21.07
N GLU A 174 1.74 -17.55 20.88
CA GLU A 174 1.36 -18.57 21.88
C GLU A 174 2.38 -18.71 23.01
N VAL A 175 3.66 -18.42 22.75
CA VAL A 175 4.77 -18.67 23.71
C VAL A 175 5.46 -17.40 24.20
N ALA A 176 5.31 -16.29 23.48
CA ALA A 176 5.91 -15.01 23.84
C ALA A 176 5.11 -14.31 24.93
N GLU A 177 5.82 -13.66 25.87
CA GLU A 177 5.23 -12.80 26.88
C GLU A 177 4.64 -11.54 26.24
N GLU A 178 5.42 -10.93 25.33
CA GLU A 178 4.97 -9.81 24.50
C GLU A 178 4.49 -10.32 23.14
N LYS A 179 3.18 -10.19 22.89
CA LYS A 179 2.58 -10.58 21.62
C LYS A 179 2.81 -9.52 20.57
N LEU A 180 3.08 -9.96 19.34
CA LEU A 180 3.18 -9.08 18.19
C LEU A 180 1.80 -8.91 17.54
N PRO A 181 1.42 -7.70 17.08
CA PRO A 181 0.23 -7.50 16.26
C PRO A 181 0.48 -7.99 14.83
N TYR A 182 -0.58 -8.36 14.12
CA TYR A 182 -0.53 -8.41 12.66
C TYR A 182 -0.25 -7.00 12.12
N ILE A 183 0.53 -6.90 11.04
CA ILE A 183 0.69 -5.62 10.31
C ILE A 183 0.06 -5.76 8.93
N ILE A 184 -0.83 -4.84 8.58
CA ILE A 184 -1.37 -4.74 7.23
C ILE A 184 -0.87 -3.44 6.59
N ILE A 185 -0.22 -3.60 5.44
CA ILE A 185 0.27 -2.51 4.61
C ILE A 185 -0.75 -2.30 3.48
N ILE A 186 -1.31 -1.11 3.38
CA ILE A 186 -2.34 -0.78 2.39
C ILE A 186 -1.80 0.34 1.51
N VAL A 187 -1.72 0.08 0.20
CA VAL A 187 -1.31 1.05 -0.81
C VAL A 187 -2.50 1.28 -1.74
N ASP A 188 -3.11 2.47 -1.71
CA ASP A 188 -4.30 2.73 -2.55
C ASP A 188 -3.97 2.80 -4.05
N GLU A 189 -2.86 3.43 -4.42
CA GLU A 189 -2.46 3.61 -5.81
C GLU A 189 -0.97 3.27 -5.99
N LEU A 190 -0.70 2.01 -6.32
CA LEU A 190 0.64 1.54 -6.62
C LEU A 190 1.29 2.29 -7.80
N ALA A 191 0.49 2.68 -8.80
CA ALA A 191 1.03 3.32 -10.01
C ALA A 191 1.79 4.62 -9.70
N ASP A 192 1.31 5.41 -8.74
CA ASP A 192 1.94 6.68 -8.37
C ASP A 192 3.29 6.46 -7.68
N LEU A 193 3.44 5.34 -6.94
CA LEU A 193 4.73 4.94 -6.36
C LEU A 193 5.71 4.47 -7.43
N MET A 194 5.25 3.64 -8.36
CA MET A 194 6.07 3.10 -9.44
C MET A 194 6.60 4.21 -10.37
N MET A 195 5.86 5.29 -10.55
CA MET A 195 6.31 6.43 -11.37
C MET A 195 7.45 7.23 -10.73
N VAL A 196 7.65 7.14 -9.42
CA VAL A 196 8.66 7.92 -8.69
C VAL A 196 9.87 7.07 -8.28
N ALA A 197 9.63 5.84 -7.80
CA ALA A 197 10.66 4.99 -7.23
C ALA A 197 10.41 3.50 -7.56
N SER A 198 10.22 3.18 -8.86
CA SER A 198 9.86 1.84 -9.34
C SER A 198 10.72 0.72 -8.76
N LYS A 199 12.05 0.87 -8.80
CA LYS A 199 12.99 -0.18 -8.40
C LYS A 199 12.87 -0.55 -6.92
N ASP A 200 12.86 0.44 -6.04
CA ASP A 200 12.81 0.21 -4.58
C ASP A 200 11.44 -0.30 -4.14
N VAL A 201 10.38 0.26 -4.73
CA VAL A 201 9.00 -0.14 -4.47
C VAL A 201 8.77 -1.57 -4.92
N GLU A 202 9.16 -1.93 -6.15
CA GLU A 202 9.01 -3.29 -6.68
C GLU A 202 9.85 -4.31 -5.89
N SER A 203 11.09 -3.97 -5.55
CA SER A 203 11.97 -4.80 -4.73
C SER A 203 11.37 -5.07 -3.35
N SER A 204 10.91 -4.01 -2.67
CA SER A 204 10.32 -4.12 -1.33
C SER A 204 9.02 -4.92 -1.35
N ILE A 205 8.15 -4.65 -2.33
CA ILE A 205 6.90 -5.39 -2.50
C ILE A 205 7.17 -6.87 -2.80
N ALA A 206 8.09 -7.18 -3.71
CA ALA A 206 8.42 -8.56 -4.05
C ALA A 206 8.96 -9.31 -2.82
N ARG A 207 9.87 -8.68 -2.08
CA ARG A 207 10.47 -9.27 -0.88
C ARG A 207 9.47 -9.50 0.24
N LEU A 208 8.63 -8.51 0.52
CA LEU A 208 7.53 -8.66 1.47
C LEU A 208 6.59 -9.77 1.01
N ALA A 209 6.17 -9.75 -0.26
CA ALA A 209 5.18 -10.69 -0.74
C ALA A 209 5.65 -12.16 -0.72
N GLN A 210 6.97 -12.39 -0.72
CA GLN A 210 7.57 -13.72 -0.61
C GLN A 210 7.64 -14.24 0.83
N MET A 211 7.83 -13.37 1.82
CA MET A 211 8.25 -13.79 3.17
C MET A 211 7.36 -13.26 4.31
N ALA A 212 6.62 -12.17 4.10
CA ALA A 212 5.90 -11.45 5.16
C ALA A 212 4.81 -12.29 5.85
N ARG A 213 4.20 -13.25 5.13
CA ARG A 213 3.10 -14.09 5.67
C ARG A 213 3.48 -14.79 6.98
N ALA A 214 4.67 -15.40 7.05
CA ALA A 214 5.08 -16.14 8.25
C ALA A 214 5.41 -15.20 9.43
N ALA A 215 5.75 -13.95 9.14
CA ALA A 215 5.98 -12.87 10.10
C ALA A 215 4.68 -12.16 10.54
N GLY A 216 3.51 -12.61 10.08
CA GLY A 216 2.22 -11.99 10.41
C GLY A 216 2.04 -10.61 9.75
N MET A 217 2.64 -10.42 8.57
CA MET A 217 2.56 -9.18 7.81
C MET A 217 1.88 -9.43 6.46
N HIS A 218 0.93 -8.56 6.10
CA HIS A 218 0.12 -8.70 4.89
C HIS A 218 0.11 -7.39 4.10
N ILE A 219 -0.10 -7.50 2.79
CA ILE A 219 -0.12 -6.35 1.89
C ILE A 219 -1.41 -6.38 1.08
N ILE A 220 -2.07 -5.23 1.02
CA ILE A 220 -3.15 -4.93 0.09
C ILE A 220 -2.63 -3.86 -0.87
N LEU A 221 -2.38 -4.24 -2.12
CA LEU A 221 -2.01 -3.31 -3.18
C LEU A 221 -3.23 -3.00 -4.03
N ALA A 222 -3.48 -1.73 -4.24
CA ALA A 222 -4.53 -1.26 -5.12
C ALA A 222 -3.96 -0.41 -6.26
N THR A 223 -4.60 -0.45 -7.42
CA THR A 223 -4.26 0.42 -8.56
C THR A 223 -5.49 0.70 -9.42
N GLN A 224 -5.57 1.92 -9.96
CA GLN A 224 -6.55 2.24 -10.99
C GLN A 224 -5.99 2.11 -12.41
N ARG A 225 -4.68 1.86 -12.53
CA ARG A 225 -3.95 1.71 -13.80
C ARG A 225 -3.48 0.26 -13.97
N PRO A 226 -4.32 -0.62 -14.55
CA PRO A 226 -3.97 -2.02 -14.78
C PRO A 226 -3.08 -2.20 -16.03
N SER A 227 -1.95 -1.49 -16.10
CA SER A 227 -0.95 -1.63 -17.16
C SER A 227 0.15 -2.62 -16.75
N VAL A 228 0.87 -3.15 -17.74
CA VAL A 228 1.99 -4.09 -17.52
C VAL A 228 3.16 -3.42 -16.78
N ASP A 229 3.33 -2.11 -16.97
CA ASP A 229 4.39 -1.33 -16.31
C ASP A 229 4.13 -1.12 -14.81
N VAL A 230 2.87 -1.18 -14.38
CA VAL A 230 2.48 -1.10 -12.96
C VAL A 230 2.33 -2.50 -12.37
N LEU A 231 1.69 -3.41 -13.10
CA LEU A 231 1.45 -4.80 -12.71
C LEU A 231 2.44 -5.74 -13.42
N THR A 232 3.70 -5.58 -13.06
CA THR A 232 4.81 -6.33 -13.64
C THR A 232 4.68 -7.84 -13.37
N GLY A 233 5.47 -8.64 -14.09
CA GLY A 233 5.53 -10.10 -13.86
C GLY A 233 5.91 -10.46 -12.42
N LEU A 234 6.82 -9.69 -11.79
CA LEU A 234 7.26 -9.91 -10.41
C LEU A 234 6.13 -9.63 -9.41
N ILE A 235 5.39 -8.54 -9.60
CA ILE A 235 4.23 -8.23 -8.75
C ILE A 235 3.19 -9.35 -8.89
N LYS A 236 2.82 -9.73 -10.11
CA LYS A 236 1.80 -10.78 -10.32
C LYS A 236 2.21 -12.14 -9.78
N ALA A 237 3.49 -12.51 -9.89
CA ALA A 237 4.00 -13.78 -9.39
C ALA A 237 3.86 -13.92 -7.86
N ASN A 238 3.97 -12.81 -7.11
CA ASN A 238 3.89 -12.83 -5.65
C ASN A 238 2.49 -12.48 -5.09
N PHE A 239 1.55 -12.05 -5.94
CA PHE A 239 0.16 -11.75 -5.56
C PHE A 239 -0.82 -12.70 -6.26
N PRO A 240 -0.93 -13.97 -5.81
CA PRO A 240 -1.84 -14.95 -6.42
C PRO A 240 -3.31 -14.68 -6.10
N THR A 241 -3.62 -13.94 -5.02
CA THR A 241 -4.99 -13.55 -4.70
C THR A 241 -5.28 -12.19 -5.33
N ARG A 242 -6.33 -12.10 -6.14
CA ARG A 242 -6.61 -10.89 -6.93
C ARG A 242 -8.09 -10.55 -6.94
N ILE A 243 -8.39 -9.26 -6.90
CA ILE A 243 -9.72 -8.71 -7.13
C ILE A 243 -9.63 -7.76 -8.32
N SER A 244 -10.49 -7.99 -9.30
CA SER A 244 -10.68 -7.06 -10.42
C SER A 244 -12.10 -6.52 -10.39
N PHE A 245 -12.21 -5.20 -10.24
CA PHE A 245 -13.45 -4.48 -10.53
C PHE A 245 -13.57 -4.25 -12.03
N LYS A 246 -14.67 -3.59 -12.45
CA LYS A 246 -14.87 -3.22 -13.85
C LYS A 246 -13.65 -2.50 -14.42
N VAL A 247 -13.21 -2.97 -15.58
CA VAL A 247 -12.14 -2.37 -16.40
C VAL A 247 -12.64 -2.03 -17.78
N SER A 248 -11.88 -1.22 -18.52
CA SER A 248 -12.26 -0.71 -19.83
C SER A 248 -12.11 -1.76 -20.93
N SER A 249 -11.14 -2.68 -20.82
CA SER A 249 -10.80 -3.60 -21.90
C SER A 249 -10.46 -5.02 -21.44
N LYS A 250 -10.49 -5.96 -22.41
CA LYS A 250 -10.01 -7.34 -22.24
C LYS A 250 -8.52 -7.41 -21.89
N VAL A 251 -7.75 -6.44 -22.37
CA VAL A 251 -6.31 -6.34 -22.10
C VAL A 251 -6.11 -6.05 -20.62
N ASP A 252 -6.79 -5.04 -20.08
CA ASP A 252 -6.75 -4.68 -18.66
C ASP A 252 -7.18 -5.86 -17.76
N SER A 253 -8.25 -6.57 -18.16
CA SER A 253 -8.71 -7.75 -17.43
C SER A 253 -7.61 -8.82 -17.37
N ARG A 254 -6.90 -9.06 -18.49
CA ARG A 254 -5.81 -10.03 -18.54
C ARG A 254 -4.59 -9.57 -17.77
N THR A 255 -4.30 -8.27 -17.75
CA THR A 255 -3.22 -7.75 -16.91
C THR A 255 -3.45 -8.09 -15.45
N ILE A 256 -4.68 -7.98 -14.96
CA ILE A 256 -5.02 -8.24 -13.55
C ILE A 256 -5.20 -9.74 -13.26
N LEU A 257 -6.07 -10.42 -14.03
CA LEU A 257 -6.56 -11.76 -13.69
C LEU A 257 -5.89 -12.90 -14.49
N ASP A 258 -4.96 -12.56 -15.39
CA ASP A 258 -4.45 -13.48 -16.42
C ASP A 258 -5.56 -14.11 -17.30
N GLY A 259 -6.73 -13.44 -17.34
CA GLY A 259 -7.92 -13.89 -18.03
C GLY A 259 -8.89 -12.75 -18.34
N SER A 260 -9.88 -13.03 -19.19
CA SER A 260 -10.94 -12.08 -19.54
C SER A 260 -12.14 -12.21 -18.60
N GLY A 261 -12.97 -11.17 -18.53
CA GLY A 261 -14.24 -11.18 -17.81
C GLY A 261 -14.50 -9.91 -17.01
N ALA A 262 -13.47 -9.20 -16.56
CA ALA A 262 -13.63 -7.99 -15.75
C ALA A 262 -14.19 -6.82 -16.57
N GLU A 263 -13.95 -6.80 -17.88
CA GLU A 263 -14.54 -5.84 -18.83
C GLU A 263 -16.07 -5.98 -18.96
N HIS A 264 -16.63 -7.11 -18.55
CA HIS A 264 -18.06 -7.39 -18.59
C HIS A 264 -18.78 -7.08 -17.26
N LEU A 265 -18.05 -6.62 -16.24
CA LEU A 265 -18.61 -6.23 -14.96
C LEU A 265 -19.44 -4.94 -15.08
N LEU A 266 -20.34 -4.76 -14.12
CA LEU A 266 -21.34 -3.69 -14.13
C LEU A 266 -20.88 -2.40 -13.45
N GLY A 267 -19.72 -2.42 -12.78
CA GLY A 267 -19.26 -1.34 -11.91
C GLY A 267 -19.99 -1.33 -10.57
N ASN A 268 -19.92 -0.23 -9.82
CA ASN A 268 -20.58 -0.06 -8.52
C ASN A 268 -20.32 -1.24 -7.55
N GLY A 269 -19.08 -1.69 -7.44
CA GLY A 269 -18.68 -2.77 -6.54
C GLY A 269 -18.81 -4.19 -7.12
N ASP A 270 -19.32 -4.36 -8.34
CA ASP A 270 -19.29 -5.66 -9.03
C ASP A 270 -17.84 -6.05 -9.37
N MET A 271 -17.41 -7.23 -8.90
CA MET A 271 -16.02 -7.66 -8.96
C MET A 271 -15.86 -9.16 -9.29
N LEU A 272 -14.69 -9.50 -9.83
CA LEU A 272 -14.19 -10.85 -9.94
C LEU A 272 -13.08 -11.07 -8.91
N PHE A 273 -13.29 -12.06 -8.05
CA PHE A 273 -12.34 -12.49 -7.04
C PHE A 273 -11.67 -13.79 -7.48
N LEU A 274 -10.34 -13.80 -7.47
CA LEU A 274 -9.48 -14.97 -7.64
C LEU A 274 -8.95 -15.38 -6.26
N PRO A 275 -9.50 -16.44 -5.63
CA PRO A 275 -9.02 -16.91 -4.33
C PRO A 275 -7.63 -17.55 -4.43
N PRO A 276 -6.88 -17.61 -3.32
CA PRO A 276 -5.57 -18.27 -3.29
C PRO A 276 -5.70 -19.77 -3.63
N GLY A 277 -4.84 -20.26 -4.52
CA GLY A 277 -4.79 -21.67 -4.92
C GLY A 277 -5.99 -22.15 -5.75
N ALA A 278 -6.92 -21.26 -6.12
CA ALA A 278 -8.07 -21.60 -6.95
C ALA A 278 -7.82 -21.25 -8.41
N ALA A 279 -8.25 -22.13 -9.32
CA ALA A 279 -8.20 -21.86 -10.76
C ALA A 279 -9.42 -21.06 -11.27
N LYS A 280 -10.45 -20.86 -10.44
CA LYS A 280 -11.74 -20.32 -10.86
C LYS A 280 -12.06 -18.98 -10.20
N LEU A 281 -12.40 -18.02 -11.04
CA LEU A 281 -12.92 -16.71 -10.65
C LEU A 281 -14.33 -16.83 -10.06
N GLN A 282 -14.55 -16.15 -8.94
CA GLN A 282 -15.84 -15.98 -8.30
C GLN A 282 -16.34 -14.57 -8.58
N ARG A 283 -17.56 -14.42 -9.07
CA ARG A 283 -18.20 -13.10 -9.20
C ARG A 283 -18.87 -12.74 -7.88
N ILE A 284 -18.54 -11.55 -7.38
CA ILE A 284 -19.03 -11.04 -6.10
C ILE A 284 -19.58 -9.63 -6.33
N HIS A 285 -20.72 -9.35 -5.71
CA HIS A 285 -21.27 -8.01 -5.61
C HIS A 285 -20.79 -7.40 -4.30
N GLY A 286 -19.88 -6.44 -4.43
CA GLY A 286 -19.13 -5.84 -3.33
C GLY A 286 -20.02 -5.23 -2.25
N ALA A 287 -19.60 -5.40 -1.00
CA ALA A 287 -20.20 -4.69 0.13
C ALA A 287 -20.01 -3.18 -0.01
N PHE A 288 -21.08 -2.44 0.23
CA PHE A 288 -21.12 -0.99 0.21
C PHE A 288 -21.05 -0.44 1.64
N ILE A 289 -20.17 0.52 1.84
CA ILE A 289 -20.09 1.38 3.03
C ILE A 289 -20.08 2.82 2.55
N SER A 290 -20.86 3.69 3.19
CA SER A 290 -20.86 5.12 2.87
C SER A 290 -19.69 5.86 3.53
N GLU A 291 -19.42 7.08 3.06
CA GLU A 291 -18.43 7.95 3.69
C GLU A 291 -18.84 8.28 5.13
N GLU A 292 -20.12 8.58 5.37
CA GLU A 292 -20.65 8.89 6.70
C GLU A 292 -20.58 7.68 7.65
N GLU A 293 -20.77 6.46 7.14
CA GLU A 293 -20.52 5.24 7.91
C GLU A 293 -19.06 5.09 8.30
N THR A 294 -18.15 5.39 7.37
CA THR A 294 -16.71 5.32 7.57
C THR A 294 -16.26 6.34 8.63
N GLU A 295 -16.71 7.59 8.53
CA GLU A 295 -16.43 8.65 9.51
C GLU A 295 -16.91 8.28 10.91
N ARG A 296 -18.13 7.75 11.04
CA ARG A 296 -18.67 7.32 12.34
C ARG A 296 -17.84 6.21 12.99
N ILE A 297 -17.34 5.26 12.20
CA ILE A 297 -16.45 4.20 12.71
C ILE A 297 -15.14 4.82 13.23
N ILE A 298 -14.58 5.77 12.49
CA ILE A 298 -13.32 6.43 12.82
C ILE A 298 -13.45 7.31 14.07
N GLU A 299 -14.52 8.11 14.17
CA GLU A 299 -14.83 8.90 15.37
C GLU A 299 -14.99 8.02 16.61
N TYR A 300 -15.71 6.90 16.47
CA TYR A 300 -15.88 5.94 17.55
C TYR A 300 -14.54 5.38 18.02
N LEU A 301 -13.66 4.99 17.10
CA LEU A 301 -12.33 4.46 17.42
C LEU A 301 -11.41 5.51 18.07
N LYS A 302 -11.42 6.75 17.58
CA LYS A 302 -10.66 7.86 18.19
C LYS A 302 -11.14 8.20 19.59
N GLY A 303 -12.44 8.02 19.86
CA GLY A 303 -13.01 8.16 21.19
C GLY A 303 -12.53 7.10 22.19
N GLN A 304 -11.99 5.96 21.71
CA GLN A 304 -11.46 4.88 22.55
C GLN A 304 -9.97 5.02 22.85
N GLY A 305 -9.21 5.77 22.06
CA GLY A 305 -7.78 5.97 22.25
C GLY A 305 -7.14 6.82 21.15
N SER A 306 -5.97 7.39 21.45
CA SER A 306 -5.15 8.14 20.49
C SER A 306 -4.24 7.21 19.68
N ALA A 307 -3.82 7.67 18.50
CA ALA A 307 -2.77 6.99 17.74
C ALA A 307 -1.42 7.05 18.47
N GLU A 308 -0.86 5.88 18.76
CA GLU A 308 0.53 5.72 19.20
C GLU A 308 1.36 5.27 18.00
N TYR A 309 2.02 6.24 17.37
CA TYR A 309 2.88 6.01 16.22
C TYR A 309 4.19 5.34 16.64
N ASP A 310 4.64 4.41 15.82
CA ASP A 310 5.87 3.65 16.05
C ASP A 310 7.08 4.51 15.65
N GLU A 311 7.91 4.85 16.64
CA GLU A 311 9.09 5.69 16.43
C GLU A 311 10.08 5.10 15.40
N SER A 312 10.16 3.77 15.28
CA SER A 312 11.04 3.14 14.30
C SER A 312 10.56 3.38 12.87
N VAL A 313 9.24 3.46 12.67
CA VAL A 313 8.65 3.84 11.37
C VAL A 313 8.91 5.30 11.11
N LEU A 314 8.60 6.18 12.08
CA LEU A 314 8.78 7.63 11.94
C LEU A 314 10.21 7.98 11.53
N LYS A 315 11.21 7.42 12.23
CA LYS A 315 12.62 7.65 11.89
C LYS A 315 12.94 7.24 10.46
N VAL A 316 12.59 6.03 10.03
CA VAL A 316 12.93 5.56 8.67
C VAL A 316 12.14 6.30 7.59
N VAL A 317 10.91 6.69 7.85
CA VAL A 317 10.02 7.33 6.86
C VAL A 317 10.32 8.82 6.72
N GLU A 318 10.54 9.52 7.84
CA GLU A 318 10.79 10.97 7.88
C GLU A 318 12.26 11.34 7.71
N GLU A 319 13.20 10.54 8.21
CA GLU A 319 14.63 10.78 8.00
C GLU A 319 15.02 10.29 6.60
N GLU A 320 15.65 11.17 5.82
CA GLU A 320 16.36 10.71 4.64
C GLU A 320 17.54 9.89 5.14
N GLU A 321 17.55 8.56 4.91
CA GLU A 321 18.81 7.83 5.01
C GLU A 321 19.83 8.56 4.12
N PRO A 322 21.02 8.91 4.65
CA PRO A 322 22.10 9.38 3.82
C PRO A 322 22.52 8.25 2.89
N GLY A 323 21.95 8.22 1.68
CA GLY A 323 22.40 7.44 0.54
C GLY A 323 22.17 5.93 0.64
N GLN A 324 21.10 5.44 0.01
CA GLN A 324 21.06 4.07 -0.51
C GLN A 324 20.64 4.03 -1.99
N ASP A 325 21.04 5.06 -2.75
CA ASP A 325 21.03 5.06 -4.20
C ASP A 325 22.43 5.47 -4.69
N GLY A 326 23.10 4.55 -5.37
CA GLY A 326 24.17 4.82 -6.36
C GLY A 326 25.45 5.52 -5.91
N SER A 327 26.55 4.76 -5.90
CA SER A 327 27.97 5.19 -5.94
C SER A 327 28.55 5.96 -4.75
N PRO A 328 29.81 5.67 -4.34
CA PRO A 328 30.56 6.56 -3.46
C PRO A 328 30.85 7.86 -4.23
N GLU A 329 30.55 9.00 -3.59
CA GLU A 329 31.08 10.32 -3.94
C GLU A 329 30.76 10.82 -5.35
N GLU A 330 29.51 11.20 -5.61
CA GLU A 330 29.27 12.30 -6.54
C GLU A 330 29.28 13.60 -5.74
N TYR A 331 30.40 14.33 -5.81
CA TYR A 331 30.47 15.71 -5.34
C TYR A 331 29.29 16.47 -5.92
N ASP A 332 28.61 17.27 -5.10
CA ASP A 332 27.57 18.15 -5.61
C ASP A 332 28.17 19.00 -6.74
N GLU A 333 27.49 19.14 -7.88
CA GLU A 333 28.01 19.90 -9.04
C GLU A 333 28.47 21.31 -8.68
N LYS A 334 27.93 21.88 -7.59
CA LYS A 334 28.28 23.21 -7.07
C LYS A 334 29.15 23.17 -5.81
N TYR A 335 29.69 22.01 -5.45
CA TYR A 335 30.52 21.86 -4.26
C TYR A 335 31.77 22.72 -4.34
N ASP A 336 32.51 22.65 -5.45
CA ASP A 336 33.72 23.46 -5.66
C ASP A 336 33.39 24.97 -5.64
N GLU A 337 32.27 25.36 -6.23
CA GLU A 337 31.76 26.74 -6.15
C GLU A 337 31.44 27.14 -4.70
N ALA A 338 30.87 26.23 -3.91
CA ALA A 338 30.57 26.46 -2.51
C ALA A 338 31.84 26.61 -1.67
N VAL A 339 32.84 25.76 -1.91
CA VAL A 339 34.15 25.82 -1.23
C VAL A 339 34.82 27.15 -1.56
N ALA A 340 34.83 27.57 -2.83
CA ALA A 340 35.37 28.87 -3.24
C ALA A 340 34.66 30.04 -2.55
N VAL A 341 33.33 30.02 -2.49
CA VAL A 341 32.55 31.07 -1.82
C VAL A 341 32.85 31.12 -0.32
N VAL A 342 32.93 29.96 0.36
CA VAL A 342 33.20 29.88 1.80
C VAL A 342 34.63 30.34 2.12
N THR A 343 35.60 29.93 1.32
CA THR A 343 37.01 30.31 1.49
C THR A 343 37.26 31.79 1.17
N GLU A 344 36.57 32.36 0.17
CA GLU A 344 36.68 33.79 -0.18
C GLU A 344 36.01 34.69 0.88
N THR A 345 34.82 34.30 1.36
CA THR A 345 34.07 35.11 2.33
C THR A 345 34.57 34.94 3.77
N GLY A 346 35.32 33.87 4.05
CA GLY A 346 35.83 33.56 5.38
C GLY A 346 34.73 33.21 6.39
N GLN A 347 33.52 32.93 5.94
CA GLN A 347 32.37 32.56 6.78
C GLN A 347 31.63 31.38 6.16
N ALA A 348 31.35 30.33 6.93
CA ALA A 348 30.55 29.21 6.44
C ALA A 348 29.19 29.16 7.13
N SER A 349 28.12 29.48 6.39
CA SER A 349 26.75 29.27 6.88
C SER A 349 25.84 28.75 5.77
N ILE A 350 24.89 27.89 6.15
CA ILE A 350 23.94 27.27 5.22
C ILE A 350 23.16 28.35 4.44
N SER A 351 22.68 29.38 5.13
CA SER A 351 21.92 30.48 4.51
C SER A 351 22.75 31.35 3.57
N MET A 352 24.08 31.42 3.75
CA MET A 352 24.98 32.11 2.83
C MET A 352 25.15 31.30 1.55
N VAL A 353 25.50 30.01 1.65
CA VAL A 353 25.66 29.10 0.51
C VAL A 353 24.36 29.01 -0.30
N GLN A 354 23.22 28.92 0.39
CA GLN A 354 21.89 28.91 -0.21
C GLN A 354 21.63 30.15 -1.09
N ARG A 355 21.95 31.35 -0.59
CA ARG A 355 21.75 32.62 -1.31
C ARG A 355 22.75 32.81 -2.44
N ARG A 356 24.02 32.46 -2.24
CA ARG A 356 25.10 32.68 -3.22
C ARG A 356 24.97 31.75 -4.43
N LEU A 357 24.66 30.47 -4.19
CA LEU A 357 24.59 29.44 -5.23
C LEU A 357 23.17 29.16 -5.74
N ARG A 358 22.16 29.82 -5.16
CA ARG A 358 20.73 29.62 -5.44
C ARG A 358 20.32 28.15 -5.33
N VAL A 359 20.77 27.48 -4.26
CA VAL A 359 20.47 26.07 -3.96
C VAL A 359 19.44 25.96 -2.83
N GLY A 360 18.81 24.80 -2.64
CA GLY A 360 17.91 24.56 -1.51
C GLY A 360 18.64 24.39 -0.17
N TYR A 361 17.92 24.52 0.96
CA TYR A 361 18.50 24.44 2.31
C TYR A 361 19.25 23.12 2.56
N ASN A 362 18.62 21.96 2.29
CA ASN A 362 19.24 20.64 2.50
C ASN A 362 20.47 20.40 1.61
N ARG A 363 20.52 21.04 0.43
CA ARG A 363 21.67 20.97 -0.47
C ARG A 363 22.84 21.80 0.07
N ALA A 364 22.57 23.02 0.53
CA ALA A 364 23.56 23.86 1.20
C ALA A 364 24.06 23.26 2.53
N ALA A 365 23.19 22.60 3.29
CA ALA A 365 23.56 21.92 4.54
C ALA A 365 24.56 20.79 4.29
N ARG A 366 24.27 19.90 3.32
CA ARG A 366 25.16 18.81 2.91
C ARG A 366 26.54 19.32 2.46
N MET A 367 26.59 20.39 1.68
CA MET A 367 27.86 21.01 1.28
C MET A 367 28.68 21.48 2.49
N ILE A 368 28.05 22.14 3.47
CA ILE A 368 28.71 22.63 4.68
C ILE A 368 29.18 21.49 5.60
N GLU A 369 28.40 20.40 5.70
CA GLU A 369 28.80 19.20 6.45
C GLU A 369 29.95 18.45 5.78
N MET A 370 29.95 18.39 4.45
CA MET A 370 31.06 17.80 3.69
C MET A 370 32.34 18.62 3.85
N MET A 371 32.25 19.95 3.80
CA MET A 371 33.37 20.84 4.11
C MET A 371 33.90 20.66 5.54
N GLU A 372 33.05 20.31 6.50
CA GLU A 372 33.46 20.01 7.87
C GLU A 372 34.23 18.69 7.94
N ARG A 373 33.74 17.65 7.25
CA ARG A 373 34.43 16.35 7.14
C ARG A 373 35.79 16.46 6.46
N GLU A 374 35.90 17.32 5.46
CA GLU A 374 37.14 17.59 4.72
C GLU A 374 38.08 18.56 5.45
N GLY A 375 37.68 19.09 6.60
CA GLY A 375 38.49 20.03 7.39
C GLY A 375 38.62 21.43 6.77
N ILE A 376 37.74 21.78 5.83
CA ILE A 376 37.66 23.12 5.22
C ILE A 376 36.99 24.11 6.19
N VAL A 377 36.00 23.64 6.96
CA VAL A 377 35.29 24.43 7.98
C VAL A 377 35.33 23.72 9.34
N GLY A 378 35.30 24.50 10.40
CA GLY A 378 35.24 24.00 11.78
C GLY A 378 33.86 23.45 12.16
N PRO A 379 33.76 22.83 13.35
CA PRO A 379 32.52 22.27 13.84
C PRO A 379 31.44 23.32 14.06
N ALA A 380 30.18 22.87 14.09
CA ALA A 380 29.04 23.76 14.31
C ALA A 380 29.10 24.46 15.69
N ASP A 381 29.10 25.79 15.71
CA ASP A 381 28.99 26.61 16.92
C ASP A 381 27.61 27.28 17.00
N GLY A 382 26.59 26.47 17.30
CA GLY A 382 25.21 26.92 17.44
C GLY A 382 24.67 27.62 16.19
N SER A 383 24.15 28.85 16.35
CA SER A 383 23.57 29.64 15.25
C SER A 383 24.58 30.54 14.52
N ARG A 384 25.87 30.50 14.90
CA ARG A 384 26.91 31.36 14.30
C ARG A 384 27.48 30.74 13.03
N PRO A 385 27.99 31.55 12.08
CA PRO A 385 28.75 31.03 10.95
C PRO A 385 29.97 30.23 11.45
N ARG A 386 30.20 29.06 10.84
CA ARG A 386 31.34 28.20 11.14
C ARG A 386 32.63 28.88 10.73
N GLU A 387 33.68 28.66 11.52
CA GLU A 387 35.03 29.14 11.22
C GLU A 387 35.56 28.42 9.97
N VAL A 388 36.17 29.17 9.06
CA VAL A 388 36.80 28.61 7.86
C VAL A 388 38.27 28.33 8.18
N LEU A 389 38.65 27.05 8.16
CA LEU A 389 39.97 26.56 8.59
C LEU A 389 41.01 26.65 7.47
N VAL A 390 40.58 26.67 6.22
CA VAL A 390 41.45 26.78 5.05
C VAL A 390 41.36 28.19 4.48
N ARG A 391 42.45 28.97 4.60
CA ARG A 391 42.56 30.29 3.97
C ARG A 391 43.54 30.23 2.80
N ASN A 392 42.98 30.25 1.59
CA ASN A 392 43.59 30.57 0.31
C ASN A 392 45.06 30.12 0.10
N SER A 393 45.24 28.85 -0.20
CA SER A 393 46.33 28.35 -1.05
C SER A 393 45.91 27.05 -1.74
N TYR A 394 44.85 27.12 -2.55
CA TYR A 394 44.60 26.15 -3.62
C TYR A 394 44.90 26.84 -4.95
N SER A 395 46.20 26.97 -5.23
CA SER A 395 46.71 27.33 -6.55
C SER A 395 48.06 26.68 -6.70
N GLU A 396 48.05 25.37 -6.96
CA GLU A 396 48.94 24.63 -7.86
C GLU A 396 48.45 23.19 -8.03
#